data_AF-A0A2G9TGR9-F1
#
_entry.id   AF-A0A2G9TGR9-F1
#
_cell.length_a   1.000
_cell.length_b   1.000
_cell.length_c   1.000
_cell.angle_alpha   90.00
_cell.angle_beta   90.00
_cell.angle_gamma   90.00
#
_symmetry.space_group_name_H-M   'P 1'
#
loop_
_entity.id
_entity.type
_entity.pdbx_description
1 polymer ?
#
loop_
_entity_poly.entity_id
_entity_poly.type
_entity_poly.pdbx_seq_one_letter_code
_entity_poly.pdbx_strand_id
1 'polypeptide(L)'
;MAFRKDAHLHLVISLLLVAVFSSYPTLNDASVYMALLPMLEKYRKSGSFSDPRYTLIVAGTIVTCVVLMPVMWHMWIVAGSGNANFYFAVTLIYNVAQIYLMIDLMFAYFRREADEISASLVTDKTNFVLH
;
A
#
# COMPACT_ATOMS: atom_id res chain seq x y z
N MET A 1 4.75 -6.11 -20.20
CA MET A 1 4.89 -7.58 -20.00
C MET A 1 5.61 -7.94 -18.69
N ALA A 2 6.28 -6.99 -18.02
CA ALA A 2 7.06 -7.19 -16.80
C ALA A 2 6.24 -7.56 -15.55
N PHE A 3 5.06 -6.95 -15.37
CA PHE A 3 4.18 -7.19 -14.21
C PHE A 3 3.71 -8.64 -14.03
N ARG A 4 3.80 -9.48 -15.08
CA ARG A 4 3.46 -10.92 -15.00
C ARG A 4 4.59 -11.78 -14.42
N LYS A 5 5.82 -11.27 -14.33
CA LYS A 5 6.97 -12.06 -13.84
C LYS A 5 6.97 -12.21 -12.32
N ASP A 6 6.43 -11.23 -11.60
CA ASP A 6 6.45 -11.20 -10.14
C ASP A 6 5.11 -11.64 -9.54
N ALA A 7 4.97 -12.96 -9.32
CA ALA A 7 3.76 -13.56 -8.76
C ALA A 7 3.40 -13.00 -7.36
N HIS A 8 4.41 -12.68 -6.54
CA HIS A 8 4.20 -12.16 -5.18
C HIS A 8 3.52 -10.79 -5.16
N LEU A 9 3.98 -9.87 -6.02
CA LEU A 9 3.42 -8.53 -6.11
C LEU A 9 2.00 -8.57 -6.68
N HIS A 10 1.77 -9.43 -7.68
CA HIS A 10 0.44 -9.63 -8.25
C HIS A 10 -0.57 -10.14 -7.21
N LEU A 11 -0.16 -11.08 -6.35
CA LEU A 11 -0.99 -11.64 -5.28
C LEU A 11 -1.33 -10.57 -4.23
N VAL A 12 -0.35 -9.76 -3.82
CA VAL A 12 -0.60 -8.69 -2.84
C VAL A 12 -1.54 -7.62 -3.40
N ILE A 13 -1.39 -7.24 -4.67
CA ILE A 13 -2.24 -6.24 -5.31
C ILE A 13 -3.66 -6.77 -5.53
N SER A 14 -3.83 -8.02 -5.94
CA SER A 14 -5.16 -8.62 -6.09
C SER A 14 -5.88 -8.74 -4.75
N LEU A 15 -5.16 -9.10 -3.68
CA LEU A 15 -5.71 -9.15 -2.32
C LEU A 15 -6.10 -7.75 -1.80
N LEU A 16 -5.28 -6.74 -2.06
CA LEU A 16 -5.61 -5.33 -1.76
C LEU A 16 -6.85 -4.87 -2.51
N LEU A 17 -6.97 -5.26 -3.78
CA LEU A 17 -8.13 -4.93 -4.62
C LEU A 17 -9.41 -5.60 -4.09
N VAL A 18 -9.33 -6.87 -3.68
CA VAL A 18 -10.45 -7.58 -3.03
C VAL A 18 -10.82 -6.92 -1.70
N ALA A 19 -9.84 -6.49 -0.90
CA ALA A 19 -10.09 -5.82 0.38
C ALA A 19 -10.79 -4.46 0.21
N VAL A 20 -10.38 -3.66 -0.78
CA VAL A 20 -10.96 -2.33 -1.07
C VAL A 20 -12.38 -2.42 -1.63
N PHE A 21 -12.65 -3.40 -2.50
CA PHE A 21 -13.98 -3.57 -3.12
C PHE A 21 -14.94 -4.46 -2.31
N SER A 22 -14.51 -5.00 -1.17
CA SER A 22 -15.39 -5.76 -0.30
C SER A 22 -16.44 -4.85 0.32
N SER A 23 -17.73 -5.22 0.23
CA SER A 23 -18.86 -4.42 0.74
C SER A 23 -18.81 -4.17 2.26
N TYR A 24 -18.04 -4.98 2.99
CA TYR A 24 -17.78 -4.82 4.42
C TYR A 24 -16.31 -5.12 4.69
N PRO A 25 -15.41 -4.13 4.48
CA PRO A 25 -13.98 -4.35 4.69
C PRO A 25 -13.77 -4.64 6.18
N THR A 26 -13.37 -5.87 6.49
CA THR A 26 -13.07 -6.26 7.87
C THR A 26 -11.61 -5.96 8.18
N LEU A 27 -11.31 -5.76 9.47
CA LEU A 27 -9.93 -5.65 9.92
C LEU A 27 -9.13 -6.94 9.59
N ASN A 28 -9.82 -8.07 9.50
CA ASN A 28 -9.25 -9.35 9.11
C ASN A 28 -8.78 -9.34 7.65
N ASP A 29 -9.56 -8.79 6.71
CA ASP A 29 -9.14 -8.67 5.31
C ASP A 29 -7.86 -7.82 5.17
N ALA A 30 -7.74 -6.80 6.03
CA ALA A 30 -6.54 -5.99 6.10
C ALA A 30 -5.32 -6.74 6.65
N SER A 31 -5.52 -7.63 7.62
CA SER A 31 -4.44 -8.40 8.23
C SER A 31 -3.73 -9.33 7.23
N VAL A 32 -4.46 -9.88 6.26
CA VAL A 32 -3.91 -10.85 5.29
C VAL A 32 -2.88 -10.17 4.38
N TYR A 33 -3.20 -9.01 3.80
CA TYR A 33 -2.23 -8.31 2.96
C TYR A 33 -1.11 -7.69 3.80
N MET A 34 -1.39 -7.22 5.02
CA MET A 34 -0.38 -6.69 5.95
C MET A 34 0.65 -7.75 6.34
N ALA A 35 0.25 -9.01 6.54
CA ALA A 35 1.16 -10.12 6.84
C ALA A 35 2.08 -10.49 5.66
N LEU A 36 1.64 -10.20 4.42
CA LEU A 36 2.42 -10.44 3.21
C LEU A 36 3.35 -9.27 2.84
N LEU A 37 3.17 -8.08 3.43
CA LEU A 37 4.05 -6.92 3.25
C LEU A 37 5.54 -7.21 3.53
N PRO A 38 5.96 -7.93 4.60
CA PRO A 38 7.38 -8.22 4.82
C PRO A 38 7.99 -9.09 3.72
N MET A 39 7.21 -9.90 2.99
CA MET A 39 7.75 -10.64 1.83
C MET A 39 8.14 -9.70 0.67
N LEU A 40 7.60 -8.49 0.63
CA LEU A 40 7.96 -7.44 -0.32
C LEU A 40 9.19 -6.63 0.12
N GLU A 41 9.88 -6.99 1.22
CA GLU A 41 11.10 -6.31 1.65
C GLU A 41 12.21 -6.33 0.60
N LYS A 42 12.20 -7.32 -0.30
CA LYS A 42 13.10 -7.37 -1.48
C LYS A 42 12.95 -6.14 -2.38
N TYR A 43 11.79 -5.50 -2.38
CA TYR A 43 11.52 -4.26 -3.13
C TYR A 43 11.77 -3.01 -2.28
N ARG A 44 11.61 -3.12 -0.95
CA ARG A 44 11.81 -2.01 0.00
C ARG A 44 13.28 -1.71 0.29
N LYS A 45 14.16 -2.72 0.30
CA LYS A 45 15.57 -2.59 0.71
C LYS A 45 16.57 -2.27 -0.41
N SER A 46 16.18 -2.30 -1.69
CA SER A 46 17.14 -2.34 -2.81
C SER A 46 17.72 -1.00 -3.26
N GLY A 47 17.47 0.10 -2.56
CA GLY A 47 18.05 1.39 -2.93
C GLY A 47 18.27 2.27 -1.71
N SER A 48 19.46 2.84 -1.61
CA SER A 48 19.92 3.84 -0.62
C SER A 48 19.05 5.11 -0.52
N PHE A 49 17.89 5.15 -1.18
CA PHE A 49 17.01 6.31 -1.32
C PHE A 49 15.51 5.97 -1.38
N SER A 50 15.10 4.74 -1.00
CA SER A 50 13.73 4.25 -1.17
C SER A 50 12.97 4.13 0.15
N ASP A 51 12.93 5.21 0.94
CA ASP A 51 11.87 5.34 1.94
C ASP A 51 10.59 5.80 1.22
N PRO A 52 9.50 5.03 1.26
CA PRO A 52 8.22 5.51 0.78
C PRO A 52 7.79 6.71 1.62
N ARG A 53 7.99 7.92 1.09
CA ARG A 53 7.75 9.19 1.77
C ARG A 53 6.32 9.32 2.34
N TYR A 54 5.37 8.59 1.77
CA TYR A 54 3.97 8.60 2.15
C TYR A 54 3.54 7.40 2.99
N THR A 55 4.36 6.35 3.15
CA THR A 55 3.97 5.15 3.94
C THR A 55 3.70 5.49 5.39
N LEU A 56 4.46 6.40 6.02
CA LEU A 56 4.19 6.82 7.41
C LEU A 56 2.85 7.55 7.54
N ILE A 57 2.51 8.39 6.56
CA ILE A 57 1.24 9.13 6.52
C ILE A 57 0.08 8.15 6.30
N VAL A 58 0.22 7.21 5.37
CA VAL A 58 -0.79 6.19 5.07
C VAL A 58 -1.00 5.26 6.27
N ALA A 59 0.08 4.74 6.86
CA ALA A 59 0.02 3.91 8.06
C ALA A 59 -0.60 4.66 9.24
N GLY A 60 -0.19 5.91 9.47
CA GLY A 60 -0.79 6.77 10.48
C GLY A 60 -2.28 6.99 10.26
N THR A 61 -2.70 7.22 9.01
CA THR A 61 -4.11 7.38 8.65
C THR A 61 -4.92 6.10 8.87
N ILE A 62 -4.36 4.93 8.54
CA ILE A 62 -5.01 3.64 8.81
C ILE A 62 -5.20 3.44 10.31
N VAL A 63 -4.16 3.69 11.12
CA VAL A 63 -4.23 3.56 12.58
C VAL A 63 -5.25 4.51 13.18
N THR A 64 -5.27 5.78 12.76
CA THR A 64 -6.25 6.74 13.26
C THR A 64 -7.67 6.34 12.87
N CYS A 65 -7.89 5.87 11.63
CA CYS A 65 -9.20 5.36 11.19
C CYS A 65 -9.67 4.16 12.02
N VAL A 66 -8.79 3.19 12.30
CA VAL A 66 -9.14 2.00 13.10
C VAL A 66 -9.54 2.36 14.53
N VAL A 67 -8.91 3.37 15.13
CA VAL A 67 -9.29 3.89 16.45
C VAL A 67 -10.57 4.72 16.39
N LEU A 68 -10.76 5.51 15.33
CA LEU A 68 -11.96 6.37 15.19
C LEU A 68 -13.23 5.57 14.89
N MET A 69 -13.14 4.45 14.16
CA MET A 69 -14.29 3.59 13.82
C MET A 69 -15.14 3.19 15.04
N PRO A 70 -14.58 2.55 16.11
CA PRO A 70 -15.37 2.18 17.29
C PRO A 70 -15.88 3.39 18.08
N VAL A 71 -15.12 4.50 18.09
CA VAL A 71 -15.54 5.75 18.76
C VAL A 71 -16.77 6.34 18.07
N MET A 72 -16.76 6.43 16.74
CA MET A 72 -17.88 6.95 15.95
C MET A 72 -19.08 6.01 16.01
N TRP A 73 -18.86 4.68 16.02
CA TRP A 73 -19.92 3.71 16.21
C TRP A 73 -20.58 3.84 17.59
N HIS A 74 -19.79 3.98 18.65
CA HIS A 74 -20.31 4.17 20.01
C HIS A 74 -21.08 5.49 20.14
N MET A 75 -20.59 6.57 19.53
CA MET A 75 -21.28 7.86 19.57
C MET A 75 -22.61 7.83 18.80
N TRP A 76 -22.67 7.07 17.70
CA TRP A 76 -23.89 6.91 16.90
C TRP A 76 -24.93 6.02 17.59
N ILE A 77 -24.54 4.81 18.03
CA ILE A 77 -25.47 3.81 18.58
C ILE A 77 -25.76 4.02 20.06
N VAL A 78 -24.74 4.26 20.87
CA VAL A 78 -24.87 4.26 22.35
C VAL A 78 -25.20 5.65 22.86
N ALA A 79 -24.44 6.67 22.43
CA ALA A 79 -24.64 8.03 22.93
C ALA A 79 -25.81 8.78 22.26
N GLY A 80 -26.26 8.32 21.07
CA GLY A 80 -27.34 8.96 20.30
C GLY A 80 -27.06 10.40 19.84
N SER A 81 -25.88 10.93 20.14
CA SER A 81 -25.46 12.29 19.80
C SER A 81 -24.73 12.37 18.46
N GLY A 82 -24.22 11.24 17.94
CA GLY A 82 -23.48 11.16 16.68
C GLY A 82 -24.37 10.73 15.51
N ASN A 83 -24.12 11.30 14.32
CA ASN A 83 -24.81 10.90 13.09
C ASN A 83 -24.04 9.76 12.38
N ALA A 84 -24.77 8.84 11.75
CA ALA A 84 -24.22 7.77 10.91
C ALA A 84 -23.25 8.27 9.82
N ASN A 85 -23.45 9.50 9.34
CA ASN A 85 -22.57 10.15 8.36
C ASN A 85 -21.10 10.24 8.83
N PHE A 86 -20.84 10.40 10.13
CA PHE A 86 -19.48 10.44 10.65
C PHE A 86 -18.80 9.08 10.57
N TYR A 87 -19.52 8.01 10.90
CA TYR A 87 -19.02 6.65 10.76
C TYR A 87 -18.73 6.32 9.28
N PHE A 88 -19.61 6.73 8.37
CA PHE A 88 -19.42 6.60 6.92
C PHE A 88 -18.21 7.37 6.40
N ALA A 89 -17.98 8.60 6.88
CA ALA A 89 -16.81 9.38 6.46
C ALA A 89 -15.49 8.72 6.87
N VAL A 90 -15.42 8.14 8.07
CA VAL A 90 -14.22 7.42 8.54
C VAL A 90 -13.94 6.17 7.72
N THR A 91 -14.97 5.38 7.39
CA THR A 91 -14.81 4.19 6.55
C THR A 91 -14.41 4.55 5.12
N LEU A 92 -14.89 5.68 4.58
CA LEU A 92 -14.44 6.18 3.28
C LEU A 92 -12.94 6.54 3.30
N ILE A 93 -12.49 7.28 4.31
CA ILE A 93 -11.07 7.67 4.46
C ILE A 93 -10.18 6.42 4.60
N TYR A 94 -10.65 5.42 5.34
CA TYR A 94 -9.95 4.14 5.48
C TYR A 94 -9.74 3.44 4.13
N ASN A 95 -10.79 3.34 3.30
CA ASN A 95 -10.67 2.78 1.95
C ASN A 95 -9.74 3.59 1.05
N VAL A 96 -9.80 4.92 1.13
CA VAL A 96 -8.88 5.81 0.41
C VAL A 96 -7.43 5.58 0.84
N ALA A 97 -7.17 5.39 2.14
CA ALA A 97 -5.83 5.08 2.65
C ALA A 97 -5.32 3.72 2.12
N GLN A 98 -6.18 2.71 2.00
CA GLN A 98 -5.81 1.43 1.37
C GLN A 98 -5.48 1.59 -0.11
N ILE A 99 -6.20 2.43 -0.85
CA ILE A 99 -5.89 2.74 -2.26
C ILE A 99 -4.52 3.44 -2.36
N TYR A 100 -4.23 4.39 -1.48
CA TYR A 100 -2.92 5.03 -1.43
C TYR A 100 -1.79 4.04 -1.15
N LEU A 101 -2.00 3.07 -0.25
CA LEU A 101 -1.05 1.99 -0.01
C LEU A 101 -0.78 1.18 -1.29
N MET A 102 -1.82 0.86 -2.05
CA MET A 102 -1.69 0.15 -3.32
C MET A 102 -0.88 0.95 -4.35
N ILE A 103 -1.13 2.25 -4.47
CA ILE A 103 -0.41 3.14 -5.39
C ILE A 103 1.08 3.22 -5.01
N ASP A 104 1.38 3.34 -3.71
CA ASP A 104 2.76 3.41 -3.21
C ASP A 104 3.55 2.13 -3.55
N LEU A 105 2.93 0.96 -3.39
CA LEU A 105 3.51 -0.33 -3.79
C LEU A 105 3.76 -0.43 -5.31
N MET A 106 2.80 0.03 -6.13
CA MET A 106 2.96 0.05 -7.59
C MET A 106 4.06 1.01 -8.03
N PHE A 107 4.13 2.19 -7.41
CA PHE A 107 5.16 3.19 -7.71
C PHE A 107 6.56 2.67 -7.36
N ALA A 108 6.73 2.02 -6.20
CA ALA A 108 7.98 1.38 -5.81
C ALA A 108 8.43 0.32 -6.83
N TYR A 109 7.50 -0.49 -7.35
CA TYR A 109 7.79 -1.48 -8.39
C TYR A 109 8.26 -0.83 -9.70
N PHE A 110 7.54 0.17 -10.21
CA PHE A 110 7.92 0.84 -11.46
C PHE A 110 9.25 1.59 -11.33
N ARG A 111 9.52 2.17 -10.16
CA ARG A 111 10.79 2.87 -9.91
C ARG A 111 11.97 1.90 -9.98
N ARG A 112 11.83 0.72 -9.39
CA ARG A 112 12.84 -0.35 -9.47
C ARG A 112 13.08 -0.79 -10.92
N GLU A 113 12.03 -1.01 -11.70
CA GLU A 113 12.16 -1.39 -13.11
C GLU A 113 12.92 -0.30 -13.90
N ALA A 114 12.65 0.98 -13.62
CA ALA A 114 13.38 2.10 -14.21
C ALA A 114 14.86 2.15 -13.78
N ASP A 115 15.16 1.88 -12.51
CA ASP A 115 16.53 1.84 -11.99
C ASP A 115 17.32 0.65 -12.58
N GLU A 116 16.70 -0.53 -12.73
CA GLU A 116 17.30 -1.71 -13.37
C GLU A 116 17.62 -1.45 -14.85
N ILE A 117 16.69 -0.82 -15.58
CA ILE A 117 16.92 -0.39 -16.98
C ILE A 117 18.07 0.61 -17.03
N SER A 118 18.08 1.63 -16.16
CA SER A 118 19.13 2.64 -16.12
C SER A 118 20.51 2.04 -15.83
N ALA A 119 20.57 1.08 -14.90
CA ALA A 119 21.81 0.36 -14.58
C ALA A 119 22.33 -0.43 -15.79
N SER A 120 21.47 -1.15 -16.51
CA SER A 120 21.86 -1.93 -17.69
C SER A 120 22.45 -1.06 -18.82
N LEU A 121 21.94 0.16 -19.00
CA LEU A 121 22.44 1.12 -19.98
C LEU A 121 23.83 1.67 -19.62
N VAL A 122 24.16 1.74 -18.32
CA VAL A 122 25.48 2.19 -17.84
C VAL A 122 26.54 1.09 -18.03
N THR A 123 26.21 -0.17 -17.77
CA THR A 123 27.15 -1.29 -17.96
C THR A 123 27.45 -1.56 -19.44
N ASP A 124 26.48 -1.42 -20.34
CA ASP A 124 26.70 -1.66 -21.77
C ASP A 124 27.62 -0.61 -22.41
N LYS A 125 27.51 0.67 -22.00
CA LYS A 125 28.34 1.76 -22.54
C LYS A 125 29.74 1.86 -21.94
N THR A 126 30.01 1.21 -20.81
CA THR A 126 31.31 1.28 -20.12
C THR A 126 32.27 0.15 -20.50
N ASN A 127 31.80 -0.90 -21.21
CA ASN A 127 32.64 -1.99 -21.70
C ASN A 127 33.43 -1.67 -22.99
N PHE A 128 33.25 -0.50 -23.61
CA PHE A 128 33.93 -0.11 -24.86
C PHE A 128 35.25 0.65 -24.68
N VAL A 129 35.68 0.90 -23.44
CA VAL A 129 36.93 1.61 -23.18
C VAL A 129 37.67 0.87 -22.07
N LEU A 130 38.50 -0.11 -22.43
CA LEU A 130 39.71 -0.54 -21.72
C LEU A 130 40.38 -1.66 -22.57
N HIS A 131 41.03 -1.25 -23.66
CA HIS A 131 42.10 -1.98 -24.33
C HIS A 131 43.32 -1.07 -24.39
#